data_AF-A0A5P9FB56-F1
#
_entry.id   AF-A0A5P9FB56-F1
#
_cell.length_a   1.000
_cell.length_b   1.000
_cell.length_c   1.000
_cell.angle_alpha   90.00
_cell.angle_beta   90.00
_cell.angle_gamma   90.00
#
_symmetry.space_group_name_H-M   'P 1'
#
loop_
_entity.id
_entity.type
_entity.pdbx_description
1 polymer ?
#
loop_
_entity_poly.entity_id
_entity_poly.type
_entity_poly.pdbx_seq_one_letter_code
_entity_poly.pdbx_strand_id
1 'polypeptide(L)'
;MPRYEYKVVPAPSKGRKGKGVKGAEARFSYGLQELMNELAGDGWEYQRAETLPSVERSGLTSTTTEWRNVLVFRRLREGDAEAFAPELLPAPDEASAPSETPEDLPEAPAEDLAAQTPADTTDRTAQSIDDEDNGVEDTSDIKTVGNSLGKRAEFKNPPQPTD
;
A
#
# COMPACT_ATOMS: atom_id res chain seq x y z
N MET A 1 29.95 20.22 3.02
CA MET A 1 28.72 19.71 2.38
C MET A 1 28.48 18.31 2.92
N PRO A 2 27.27 18.00 3.41
CA PRO A 2 26.97 16.68 3.95
C PRO A 2 27.14 15.61 2.87
N ARG A 3 27.85 14.51 3.19
CA ARG A 3 27.99 13.36 2.30
C ARG A 3 27.02 12.29 2.74
N TYR A 4 26.37 11.69 1.76
CA TYR A 4 25.36 10.65 1.96
C TYR A 4 25.89 9.29 1.50
N GLU A 5 25.47 8.26 2.22
CA GLU A 5 25.42 6.89 1.74
C GLU A 5 24.05 6.61 1.14
N TYR A 6 24.01 5.80 0.10
CA TYR A 6 22.77 5.38 -0.54
C TYR A 6 22.64 3.87 -0.50
N LYS A 7 21.41 3.40 -0.27
CA LYS A 7 21.04 1.99 -0.32
C LYS A 7 19.84 1.84 -1.26
N VAL A 8 19.95 0.90 -2.19
CA VAL A 8 18.89 0.58 -3.14
C VAL A 8 18.47 -0.86 -2.90
N VAL A 9 17.18 -1.07 -2.66
CA VAL A 9 16.61 -2.40 -2.40
C VAL A 9 15.46 -2.66 -3.38
N PRO A 10 15.24 -3.92 -3.81
CA PRO A 10 14.07 -4.24 -4.63
C PRO A 10 12.79 -3.94 -3.86
N ALA A 11 11.81 -3.35 -4.53
CA ALA A 11 10.50 -3.14 -3.94
C ALA A 11 9.82 -4.49 -3.68
N PRO A 12 9.10 -4.66 -2.55
CA PRO A 12 8.33 -5.87 -2.31
C PRO A 12 7.33 -6.10 -3.45
N SER A 13 7.32 -7.30 -4.01
CA SER A 13 6.35 -7.70 -5.05
C SER A 13 5.20 -8.53 -4.51
N LYS A 14 5.31 -8.99 -3.25
CA LYS A 14 4.33 -9.85 -2.59
C LYS A 14 4.04 -9.32 -1.20
N GLY A 15 2.77 -9.42 -0.81
CA GLY A 15 2.35 -9.05 0.53
C GLY A 15 2.80 -10.05 1.60
N ARG A 16 3.01 -9.55 2.82
CA ARG A 16 3.36 -10.33 4.00
C ARG A 16 2.11 -10.55 4.86
N LYS A 17 2.02 -11.71 5.50
CA LYS A 17 0.98 -11.96 6.51
C LYS A 17 1.39 -11.28 7.82
N GLY A 18 0.42 -10.68 8.51
CA GLY A 18 0.60 -10.04 9.81
C GLY A 18 -0.63 -10.21 10.67
N LYS A 19 -0.50 -9.94 11.97
CA LYS A 19 -1.63 -9.99 12.91
C LYS A 19 -2.67 -8.95 12.49
N GLY A 20 -3.91 -9.37 12.28
CA GLY A 20 -5.00 -8.49 11.84
C GLY A 20 -4.97 -8.13 10.34
N VAL A 21 -3.95 -8.53 9.59
CA VAL A 21 -3.81 -8.18 8.15
C VAL A 21 -4.55 -9.21 7.28
N LYS A 22 -5.66 -8.78 6.67
CA LYS A 22 -6.52 -9.61 5.80
C LYS A 22 -6.63 -8.98 4.41
N GLY A 23 -6.72 -9.80 3.37
CA GLY A 23 -6.78 -9.34 1.97
C GLY A 23 -5.40 -9.30 1.28
N ALA A 24 -5.38 -9.07 -0.03
CA ALA A 24 -4.14 -8.99 -0.82
C ALA A 24 -3.47 -7.62 -0.66
N GLU A 25 -4.26 -6.55 -0.78
CA GLU A 25 -3.81 -5.16 -0.64
C GLU A 25 -3.20 -4.90 0.74
N ALA A 26 -3.92 -5.21 1.82
CA ALA A 26 -3.41 -4.98 3.17
C ALA A 26 -2.10 -5.74 3.45
N ARG A 27 -1.94 -6.94 2.89
CA ARG A 27 -0.69 -7.70 3.01
C ARG A 27 0.45 -7.04 2.27
N PHE A 28 0.17 -6.48 1.09
CA PHE A 28 1.15 -5.73 0.31
C PHE A 28 1.60 -4.49 1.09
N SER A 29 0.66 -3.66 1.55
CA SER A 29 0.95 -2.46 2.34
C SER A 29 1.71 -2.79 3.63
N TYR A 30 1.32 -3.87 4.32
CA TYR A 30 2.04 -4.33 5.51
C TYR A 30 3.49 -4.75 5.18
N GLY A 31 3.69 -5.48 4.08
CA GLY A 31 5.03 -5.88 3.66
C GLY A 31 5.93 -4.69 3.29
N LEU A 32 5.36 -3.67 2.64
CA LEU A 32 6.07 -2.43 2.33
C LEU A 32 6.40 -1.65 3.61
N GLN A 33 5.44 -1.49 4.51
CA GLN A 33 5.61 -0.82 5.80
C GLN A 33 6.73 -1.46 6.63
N GLU A 34 6.74 -2.80 6.75
CA GLU A 34 7.78 -3.52 7.49
C GLU A 34 9.18 -3.24 6.93
N LEU A 35 9.34 -3.29 5.61
CA LEU A 35 10.63 -2.99 4.96
C LEU A 35 11.06 -1.54 5.24
N MET A 36 10.14 -0.59 5.13
CA MET A 36 10.43 0.82 5.39
C MET A 36 10.83 1.04 6.85
N ASN A 37 10.12 0.44 7.79
CA ASN A 37 10.40 0.56 9.22
C ASN A 37 11.72 -0.10 9.61
N GLU A 38 12.04 -1.26 9.03
CA GLU A 38 13.31 -1.95 9.23
C GLU A 38 14.48 -1.05 8.81
N LEU A 39 14.43 -0.49 7.59
CA LEU A 39 15.48 0.40 7.09
C LEU A 39 15.53 1.73 7.86
N ALA A 40 14.39 2.29 8.24
CA ALA A 40 14.34 3.47 9.10
C ALA A 40 14.98 3.20 10.48
N GLY A 41 14.76 2.02 11.05
CA GLY A 41 15.41 1.58 12.30
C GLY A 41 16.92 1.49 12.19
N ASP A 42 17.44 1.14 11.01
CA ASP A 42 18.87 1.13 10.67
C ASP A 42 19.43 2.53 10.33
N GLY A 43 18.62 3.58 10.44
CA GLY A 43 19.00 4.97 10.16
C GLY A 43 18.95 5.36 8.68
N TRP A 44 18.27 4.59 7.83
CA TRP A 44 18.05 4.94 6.42
C TRP A 44 16.78 5.78 6.23
N GLU A 45 16.91 6.90 5.54
CA GLU A 45 15.83 7.80 5.13
C GLU A 45 15.32 7.39 3.74
N TYR A 46 14.00 7.25 3.59
CA TYR A 46 13.38 6.96 2.31
C TYR A 46 13.44 8.16 1.37
N GLN A 47 13.89 7.95 0.14
CA GLN A 47 13.93 9.00 -0.88
C GLN A 47 12.82 8.89 -1.90
N ARG A 48 12.72 7.73 -2.56
CA ARG A 48 11.76 7.50 -3.66
C ARG A 48 11.72 6.04 -4.10
N ALA A 49 10.70 5.71 -4.88
CA ALA A 49 10.62 4.49 -5.67
C ALA A 49 11.02 4.77 -7.12
N GLU A 50 11.64 3.81 -7.78
CA GLU A 50 12.08 3.89 -9.17
C GLU A 50 11.71 2.62 -9.93
N THR A 51 11.51 2.74 -11.23
CA THR A 51 11.26 1.60 -12.14
C THR A 51 12.33 1.61 -13.23
N LEU A 52 13.25 0.65 -13.20
CA LEU A 52 14.43 0.63 -14.07
C LEU A 52 14.49 -0.66 -14.91
N PRO A 53 14.97 -0.59 -16.16
CA PRO A 53 15.23 -1.78 -16.96
C PRO A 53 16.47 -2.54 -16.44
N SER A 54 16.33 -3.84 -16.24
CA SER A 54 17.38 -4.80 -15.87
C SER A 54 17.62 -5.75 -17.03
N VAL A 55 18.85 -5.83 -17.51
CA VAL A 55 19.21 -6.79 -18.58
C VAL A 55 19.71 -8.07 -17.92
N GLU A 56 18.95 -9.15 -18.09
CA GLU A 56 19.23 -10.44 -17.48
C GLU A 56 19.45 -11.50 -18.57
N ARG A 57 20.25 -12.52 -18.30
CA ARG A 57 20.43 -13.65 -19.24
C ARG A 57 19.14 -14.46 -19.30
N SER A 58 18.69 -14.75 -20.51
CA SER A 58 17.58 -15.66 -20.80
C SER A 58 18.11 -16.86 -21.58
N GLY A 59 17.85 -18.07 -21.09
CA GLY A 59 18.33 -19.30 -21.75
C GLY A 59 19.85 -19.40 -21.88
N LEU A 60 20.33 -20.06 -22.94
CA LEU A 60 21.76 -20.38 -23.11
C LEU A 60 22.57 -19.20 -23.69
N THR A 61 22.00 -18.40 -24.58
CA THR A 61 22.71 -17.33 -25.32
C THR A 61 21.95 -16.01 -25.45
N SER A 62 20.68 -15.91 -25.02
CA SER A 62 19.93 -14.65 -25.15
C SER A 62 19.93 -13.82 -23.88
N THR A 63 19.56 -12.55 -24.01
CA THR A 63 19.28 -11.64 -22.90
C THR A 63 17.86 -11.12 -23.02
N THR A 64 17.25 -10.77 -21.90
CA THR A 64 15.93 -10.13 -21.83
C THR A 64 16.02 -8.87 -20.98
N THR A 65 15.22 -7.86 -21.33
CA THR A 65 15.08 -6.65 -20.52
C THR A 65 13.86 -6.78 -19.64
N GLU A 66 14.05 -6.74 -18.34
CA GLU A 66 13.00 -6.86 -17.32
C GLU A 66 12.89 -5.55 -16.54
N TRP A 67 11.69 -5.01 -16.40
CA TRP A 67 11.47 -3.79 -15.62
C TRP A 67 11.34 -4.12 -14.14
N ARG A 68 12.21 -3.56 -13.31
CA ARG A 68 12.27 -3.82 -11.87
C ARG A 68 11.95 -2.56 -11.09
N ASN A 69 11.12 -2.72 -10.06
CA ASN A 69 10.82 -1.67 -9.10
C ASN A 69 11.82 -1.72 -7.95
N VAL A 70 12.42 -0.59 -7.61
CA VAL A 70 13.38 -0.46 -6.51
C VAL A 70 13.01 0.71 -5.61
N LEU A 71 13.43 0.65 -4.35
CA LEU A 71 13.30 1.71 -3.36
C LEU A 71 14.69 2.26 -3.06
N VAL A 72 14.83 3.58 -3.09
CA VAL A 72 16.07 4.29 -2.84
C VAL A 72 16.01 4.94 -1.47
N PHE A 73 17.04 4.69 -0.67
CA PHE A 73 17.23 5.26 0.65
C PHE A 73 18.58 5.96 0.74
N ARG A 74 18.69 6.91 1.66
CA ARG A 74 19.96 7.58 2.00
C ARG A 74 20.19 7.62 3.50
N ARG A 75 21.43 7.84 3.93
CA ARG A 75 21.78 8.24 5.30
C ARG A 75 23.03 9.10 5.29
N LEU A 76 23.27 9.89 6.34
CA LEU A 76 24.55 10.60 6.48
C LEU A 76 25.69 9.60 6.73
N ARG A 77 26.88 9.90 6.21
CA ARG A 77 28.09 9.14 6.57
C ARG A 77 28.48 9.39 8.03
N GLU A 78 29.06 8.37 8.65
CA GLU A 78 29.75 8.53 9.94
C GLU A 78 30.79 9.65 9.83
N GLY A 79 30.70 10.64 10.72
CA GLY A 79 31.51 11.88 10.71
C GLY A 79 30.80 13.10 10.12
N ASP A 80 29.87 12.94 9.17
CA ASP A 80 29.06 14.07 8.70
C ASP A 80 27.82 14.27 9.58
N ALA A 81 27.33 13.21 10.25
CA ALA A 81 26.18 13.27 11.16
C ALA A 81 26.40 14.25 12.32
N GLU A 82 27.61 14.29 12.88
CA GLU A 82 28.00 15.23 13.95
C GLU A 82 28.04 16.69 13.47
N ALA A 83 28.28 16.89 12.17
CA ALA A 83 28.31 18.22 11.55
C ALA A 83 26.93 18.68 11.07
N PHE A 84 25.92 17.81 11.09
CA PHE A 84 24.56 18.14 10.65
C PHE A 84 23.70 18.61 11.82
N ALA A 85 23.65 19.93 12.01
CA ALA A 85 22.80 20.60 13.00
C ALA A 85 21.67 21.37 12.28
N PRO A 86 20.46 20.80 12.13
CA PRO A 86 19.33 21.54 11.56
C PRO A 86 18.94 22.70 12.50
N GLU A 87 18.70 23.87 11.91
CA GLU A 87 18.27 25.07 12.64
C GLU A 87 16.84 24.88 13.15
N LEU A 88 16.66 24.92 14.48
CA LEU A 88 15.35 24.83 15.10
C LEU A 88 14.66 26.19 14.99
N LEU A 89 13.43 26.19 14.47
CA LEU A 89 12.58 27.38 14.50
C LEU A 89 12.19 27.70 15.95
N PRO A 90 12.06 28.99 16.32
CA PRO A 90 11.56 29.36 17.63
C PRO A 90 10.13 28.84 17.82
N ALA A 91 9.79 28.47 19.06
CA ALA A 91 8.43 28.09 19.41
C ALA A 91 7.48 29.27 19.16
N PRO A 92 6.23 29.03 18.70
CA PRO A 92 5.23 30.08 18.58
C PRO A 92 5.02 30.79 19.91
N ASP A 93 4.98 32.12 19.91
CA ASP A 93 4.71 32.92 21.12
C ASP A 93 3.30 32.64 21.64
N GLU A 94 3.19 32.18 22.90
CA GLU A 94 1.91 31.97 23.60
C GLU A 94 1.12 33.27 23.83
N ALA A 95 1.71 34.43 23.54
CA ALA A 95 1.14 35.75 23.76
C ALA A 95 0.00 36.14 22.80
N SER A 96 -0.41 35.27 21.87
CA SER A 96 -1.51 35.51 20.94
C SER A 96 -2.64 34.48 21.04
N ALA A 97 -2.74 33.77 22.17
CA ALA A 97 -3.99 33.09 22.51
C ALA A 97 -4.99 34.15 23.02
N PRO A 98 -6.14 34.39 22.35
CA PRO A 98 -7.18 35.22 22.93
C PRO A 98 -7.62 34.59 24.24
N SER A 99 -7.42 35.31 25.34
CA SER A 99 -7.87 34.91 26.66
C SER A 99 -9.40 34.96 26.66
N GLU A 100 -10.04 33.80 26.59
CA GLU A 100 -11.46 33.65 26.95
C GLU A 100 -11.57 33.96 28.45
N THR A 101 -11.77 35.23 28.76
CA THR A 101 -12.25 35.67 30.08
C THR A 101 -13.66 35.12 30.24
N PRO A 102 -13.97 34.37 31.32
CA PRO A 102 -15.34 34.00 31.61
C PRO A 102 -16.12 35.27 31.92
N GLU A 103 -16.86 35.79 30.94
CA GLU A 103 -17.85 36.84 31.20
C GLU A 103 -18.99 36.22 32.02
N ASP A 104 -19.15 36.84 33.20
CA ASP A 104 -20.20 36.70 34.19
C ASP A 104 -21.56 36.39 33.56
N LEU A 105 -22.07 35.18 33.81
CA LEU A 105 -23.42 34.76 33.44
C LEU A 105 -24.42 35.31 34.49
N PRO A 106 -25.33 36.25 34.14
CA PRO A 106 -26.46 36.54 35.01
C PRO A 106 -27.50 35.42 34.92
N GLU A 107 -27.95 34.98 36.10
CA GLU A 107 -28.91 33.90 36.29
C GLU A 107 -30.38 34.34 36.11
N ALA A 108 -31.15 33.42 35.52
CA ALA A 108 -32.61 33.20 35.52
C ALA A 108 -33.51 33.96 34.49
N PRO A 109 -34.72 33.41 34.14
CA PRO A 109 -35.35 32.15 34.55
C PRO A 109 -35.80 31.23 33.39
N ALA A 110 -36.23 30.03 33.79
CA ALA A 110 -36.71 28.92 32.99
C ALA A 110 -37.97 29.22 32.14
N GLU A 111 -38.00 28.71 30.90
CA GLU A 111 -39.22 28.27 30.25
C GLU A 111 -39.04 26.88 29.62
N ASP A 112 -40.01 26.05 29.95
CA ASP A 112 -40.30 24.67 29.56
C ASP A 112 -40.49 24.53 28.05
N LEU A 113 -39.88 23.51 27.43
CA LEU A 113 -40.52 22.78 26.33
C LEU A 113 -39.90 21.39 26.11
N ALA A 114 -40.53 20.41 26.74
CA ALA A 114 -40.88 19.11 26.17
C ALA A 114 -39.78 18.27 25.49
N ALA A 115 -39.40 17.21 26.21
CA ALA A 115 -38.81 15.99 25.69
C ALA A 115 -39.62 15.36 24.54
N GLN A 116 -38.96 14.97 23.45
CA GLN A 116 -39.43 13.89 22.58
C GLN A 116 -38.24 13.09 22.03
N THR A 117 -37.96 11.96 22.66
CA THR A 117 -37.48 10.76 21.96
C THR A 117 -38.64 10.21 21.13
N PRO A 118 -38.37 9.47 20.04
CA PRO A 118 -38.82 8.09 20.12
C PRO A 118 -37.82 7.10 19.56
N ALA A 119 -37.69 6.01 20.29
CA ALA A 119 -37.17 4.76 19.77
C ALA A 119 -38.30 3.99 19.07
N ASP A 120 -37.91 3.39 17.95
CA ASP A 120 -38.25 2.05 17.48
C ASP A 120 -39.67 1.75 16.94
N THR A 121 -39.71 0.99 15.83
CA THR A 121 -40.59 -0.18 15.59
C THR A 121 -40.85 -0.44 14.08
N THR A 122 -40.25 -1.56 13.64
CA THR A 122 -40.71 -2.60 12.68
C THR A 122 -40.99 -2.30 11.19
N ASP A 123 -40.30 -3.11 10.39
CA ASP A 123 -40.83 -4.04 9.37
C ASP A 123 -41.58 -3.47 8.17
N ARG A 124 -40.92 -3.54 7.00
CA ARG A 124 -41.62 -3.75 5.72
C ARG A 124 -40.72 -4.43 4.69
N THR A 125 -41.10 -5.66 4.36
CA THR A 125 -40.68 -6.44 3.19
C THR A 125 -40.87 -5.74 1.84
N ALA A 126 -39.95 -6.06 0.93
CA ALA A 126 -40.01 -6.09 -0.54
C ALA A 126 -40.10 -4.77 -1.32
N GLN A 127 -38.97 -4.39 -1.94
CA GLN A 127 -38.94 -4.21 -3.40
C GLN A 127 -37.51 -4.27 -3.93
N SER A 128 -37.34 -5.18 -4.89
CA SER A 128 -36.23 -5.36 -5.82
C SER A 128 -35.98 -4.09 -6.64
N ILE A 129 -34.72 -3.64 -6.67
CA ILE A 129 -34.12 -2.97 -7.83
C ILE A 129 -32.71 -3.53 -7.95
N ASP A 130 -32.55 -4.33 -9.00
CA ASP A 130 -31.29 -4.78 -9.56
C ASP A 130 -30.43 -3.57 -9.92
N ASP A 131 -29.16 -3.58 -9.51
CA ASP A 131 -28.06 -2.87 -10.19
C ASP A 131 -26.75 -3.57 -9.78
N GLU A 132 -26.52 -4.72 -10.41
CA GLU A 132 -25.17 -5.26 -10.58
C GLU A 132 -24.43 -4.40 -11.62
N ASP A 133 -23.44 -3.63 -11.19
CA ASP A 133 -22.28 -3.32 -12.04
C ASP A 133 -21.02 -3.16 -11.17
N ASN A 134 -20.51 -4.29 -10.69
CA ASN A 134 -19.13 -4.41 -10.26
C ASN A 134 -18.35 -5.12 -11.37
N GLY A 135 -18.17 -4.44 -12.50
CA GLY A 135 -17.20 -4.70 -13.58
C GLY A 135 -16.25 -5.89 -13.44
N VAL A 136 -16.78 -7.10 -13.57
CA VAL A 136 -16.01 -8.33 -13.84
C VAL A 136 -16.55 -8.89 -15.15
N GLU A 137 -16.11 -8.30 -16.26
CA GLU A 137 -16.28 -8.91 -17.58
C GLU A 137 -15.00 -9.63 -18.00
N ASP A 138 -15.21 -10.81 -18.57
CA ASP A 138 -14.28 -11.73 -19.23
C ASP A 138 -13.36 -12.65 -18.41
N THR A 139 -13.95 -13.73 -17.87
CA THR A 139 -13.25 -15.02 -17.68
C THR A 139 -13.60 -16.06 -18.76
N SER A 140 -14.04 -15.63 -19.95
CA SER A 140 -14.49 -16.55 -21.00
C SER A 140 -13.34 -17.22 -21.80
N ASP A 141 -12.07 -16.82 -21.60
CA ASP A 141 -10.94 -17.30 -22.43
C ASP A 141 -10.09 -18.45 -21.86
N ILE A 142 -10.39 -19.00 -20.69
CA ILE A 142 -9.54 -20.06 -20.08
C ILE A 142 -9.76 -21.46 -20.70
N LYS A 143 -10.77 -21.66 -21.55
CA LYS A 143 -11.01 -22.96 -22.20
C LYS A 143 -10.12 -23.24 -23.42
N THR A 144 -9.42 -22.24 -23.96
CA THR A 144 -8.62 -22.40 -25.19
C THR A 144 -7.19 -22.90 -24.92
N VAL A 145 -6.66 -22.73 -23.70
CA VAL A 145 -5.28 -23.14 -23.35
C VAL A 145 -5.13 -24.67 -23.25
N GLY A 146 -6.21 -25.41 -22.95
CA GLY A 146 -6.17 -26.88 -22.85
C GLY A 146 -5.92 -27.59 -24.19
N ASN A 147 -6.36 -27.02 -25.31
CA ASN A 147 -6.26 -27.66 -26.63
C ASN A 147 -4.86 -27.56 -27.27
N SER A 148 -4.07 -26.55 -26.91
CA SER A 148 -2.73 -26.36 -27.48
C SER A 148 -1.66 -27.26 -26.84
N LEU A 149 -1.87 -27.68 -25.58
CA LEU A 149 -1.01 -28.64 -24.88
C LEU A 149 -1.24 -30.09 -25.36
N GLY A 150 -2.48 -30.46 -25.67
CA GLY A 150 -2.81 -31.80 -26.22
C GLY A 150 -2.13 -32.07 -27.56
N LYS A 151 -2.19 -31.11 -28.50
CA LYS A 151 -1.59 -31.26 -29.84
C LYS A 151 -0.05 -31.35 -29.85
N ARG A 152 0.64 -30.91 -28.79
CA ARG A 152 2.10 -31.06 -28.65
C ARG A 152 2.52 -32.41 -28.07
N ALA A 153 1.65 -33.07 -27.29
CA ALA A 153 1.96 -34.38 -26.70
C ALA A 153 1.92 -35.49 -27.78
N GLU A 154 0.98 -35.41 -28.73
CA GLU A 154 0.86 -36.38 -29.83
C GLU A 154 2.05 -36.36 -30.80
N PHE A 155 2.65 -35.20 -31.05
CA PHE A 155 3.83 -35.07 -31.93
C PHE A 155 5.12 -35.64 -31.32
N LYS A 156 5.17 -35.83 -30.00
CA LYS A 156 6.39 -36.28 -29.31
C LYS A 156 6.42 -37.80 -29.05
N ASN A 157 5.30 -38.50 -29.26
CA ASN A 157 5.21 -39.94 -29.02
C ASN A 157 4.27 -40.60 -30.05
N PRO A 158 4.73 -40.84 -31.29
CA PRO A 158 3.92 -41.59 -32.25
C PRO A 158 3.71 -43.02 -31.75
N PRO A 159 2.52 -43.61 -31.94
CA PRO A 159 2.28 -45.00 -31.57
C PRO A 159 3.22 -45.93 -32.35
N GLN A 160 3.84 -46.87 -31.63
CA GLN A 160 4.65 -47.92 -32.23
C GLN A 160 3.75 -48.80 -33.12
N PRO A 161 4.20 -49.19 -34.33
CA PRO A 161 3.44 -50.10 -35.16
C PRO A 161 3.36 -51.47 -34.47
N THR A 162 2.14 -51.99 -34.35
CA THR A 162 1.91 -53.39 -33.99
C THR A 162 1.93 -54.24 -35.26
N ASP A 163 2.95 -55.10 -35.35
CA ASP A 163 3.25 -56.18 -36.32
C ASP A 163 3.27 -55.81 -37.82
#